data_AF-A0A6B9FZK2-F1
#
_entry.id   AF-A0A6B9FZK2-F1
#
_cell.length_a   1.000
_cell.length_b   1.000
_cell.length_c   1.000
_cell.angle_alpha   90.00
_cell.angle_beta   90.00
_cell.angle_gamma   90.00
#
_symmetry.space_group_name_H-M   'P 1'
#
loop_
_entity.id
_entity.type
_entity.pdbx_description
1 polymer ?
#
loop_
_entity_poly.entity_id
_entity_poly.type
_entity_poly.pdbx_seq_one_letter_code
_entity_poly.pdbx_strand_id
1 'polypeptide(L)'
;MLRQGTPPREFADEQAMRAHYRALQARLWAPRKVVPRPEALRTRALAEAQREREEREAEVRRQAELEAIAEMDALVFQVLDPEQLARELKRIITRVAEAFGFTYADVVGDRRTAAIMRARWAAIAAVREAHPDWSLPRLGRAFGGRDHTTMLHAIRKMERVGVPQPPMREAAE
;
A
#
# COMPACT_ATOMS: atom_id res chain seq x y z
N MET A 1 28.13 -31.50 54.89
CA MET A 1 26.84 -31.80 55.56
C MET A 1 25.73 -31.65 54.53
N LEU A 2 25.16 -32.76 54.06
CA LEU A 2 24.02 -32.74 53.14
C LEU A 2 22.80 -32.18 53.89
N ARG A 3 22.24 -31.06 53.42
CA ARG A 3 20.96 -30.54 53.97
C ARG A 3 19.89 -31.58 53.68
N GLN A 4 19.39 -32.24 54.72
CA GLN A 4 18.18 -33.05 54.65
C GLN A 4 17.08 -32.18 54.02
N GLY A 5 16.58 -32.58 52.84
CA GLY A 5 15.49 -31.89 52.19
C GLY A 5 14.25 -31.91 53.07
N THR A 6 13.45 -30.84 53.02
CA THR A 6 12.16 -30.78 53.72
C THR A 6 11.33 -32.03 53.36
N PRO A 7 10.81 -32.80 54.34
CA PRO A 7 10.05 -34.01 54.03
C PRO A 7 8.84 -33.68 53.13
N PRO A 8 8.45 -34.60 52.24
CA PRO A 8 7.29 -34.41 51.38
C PRO A 8 6.05 -34.17 52.24
N ARG A 9 5.25 -33.17 51.86
CA ARG A 9 4.06 -32.78 52.62
C ARG A 9 3.02 -33.91 52.52
N GLU A 10 2.60 -34.43 53.66
CA GLU A 10 1.53 -35.42 53.72
C GLU A 10 0.17 -34.72 53.58
N PHE A 11 -0.70 -35.28 52.74
CA PHE A 11 -2.06 -34.78 52.52
C PHE A 11 -3.06 -35.85 52.97
N ALA A 12 -4.11 -35.45 53.67
CA ALA A 12 -5.12 -36.37 54.22
C ALA A 12 -5.92 -37.10 53.13
N ASP A 13 -6.14 -36.44 51.99
CA ASP A 13 -6.81 -36.99 50.81
C ASP A 13 -6.36 -36.26 49.53
N GLU A 14 -6.77 -36.80 48.38
CA GLU A 14 -6.43 -36.24 47.07
C GLU A 14 -7.01 -34.82 46.88
N GLN A 15 -8.17 -34.55 47.47
CA GLN A 15 -8.84 -33.26 47.33
C GLN A 15 -8.08 -32.15 48.06
N ALA A 16 -7.55 -32.45 49.25
CA ALA A 16 -6.68 -31.60 50.05
C ALA A 16 -5.35 -31.35 49.34
N MET A 17 -4.75 -32.38 48.73
CA MET A 17 -3.54 -32.24 47.91
C MET A 17 -3.79 -31.31 46.71
N ARG A 18 -4.85 -31.55 45.94
CA ARG A 18 -5.21 -30.74 44.76
C ARG A 18 -5.53 -29.30 45.16
N ALA A 19 -6.25 -29.09 46.26
CA ALA A 19 -6.54 -27.75 46.79
C ALA A 19 -5.27 -27.01 47.20
N HIS A 20 -4.34 -27.70 47.88
CA HIS A 20 -3.05 -27.14 48.29
C HIS A 20 -2.22 -26.68 47.08
N TYR A 21 -2.04 -27.55 46.09
CA TYR A 21 -1.27 -27.21 44.91
C TYR A 21 -1.97 -26.18 44.03
N ARG A 22 -3.30 -26.16 43.96
CA ARG A 22 -4.05 -25.10 43.28
C ARG A 22 -3.84 -23.73 43.95
N ALA A 23 -3.85 -23.67 45.27
CA ALA A 23 -3.59 -22.45 46.03
C ALA A 23 -2.12 -21.99 45.88
N LEU A 24 -1.17 -22.94 45.91
CA LEU A 24 0.23 -22.65 45.67
C LEU A 24 0.47 -22.14 44.25
N GLN A 25 -0.16 -22.77 43.25
CA GLN A 25 -0.08 -22.37 41.86
C GLN A 25 -0.67 -20.97 41.66
N ALA A 26 -1.83 -20.70 42.26
CA ALA A 26 -2.44 -19.38 42.24
C ALA A 26 -1.53 -18.31 42.84
N ARG A 27 -0.77 -18.62 43.90
CA ARG A 27 0.16 -17.69 44.54
C ARG A 27 1.45 -17.49 43.75
N LEU A 28 2.05 -18.56 43.24
CA LEU A 28 3.34 -18.51 42.55
C LEU A 28 3.22 -17.94 41.14
N TRP A 29 2.11 -18.24 40.45
CA TRP A 29 1.82 -17.76 39.11
C TRP A 29 0.81 -16.60 39.08
N ALA A 30 0.47 -16.01 40.22
CA ALA A 30 -0.26 -14.74 40.21
C ALA A 30 0.54 -13.72 39.42
N PRO A 31 -0.05 -13.04 38.41
CA PRO A 31 0.63 -11.98 37.70
C PRO A 31 1.05 -10.92 38.72
N ARG A 32 2.36 -10.73 38.89
CA ARG A 32 2.86 -9.67 39.76
C ARG A 32 2.45 -8.34 39.15
N LYS A 33 1.81 -7.47 39.95
CA LYS A 33 1.59 -6.08 39.55
C LYS A 33 2.95 -5.40 39.41
N VAL A 34 3.45 -5.32 38.18
CA VAL A 34 4.62 -4.51 37.85
C VAL A 34 4.15 -3.07 37.73
N VAL A 35 4.40 -2.27 38.76
CA VAL A 35 4.17 -0.82 38.67
C VAL A 35 5.31 -0.24 37.85
N PRO A 36 5.06 0.36 36.67
CA PRO A 36 6.11 0.97 35.88
C PRO A 36 6.75 2.11 36.68
N ARG A 37 8.08 2.22 36.61
CA ARG A 37 8.82 3.29 37.28
C ARG A 37 8.34 4.64 36.73
N PRO A 38 8.22 5.72 37.54
CA PRO A 38 7.74 7.02 37.06
C PRO A 38 8.54 7.56 35.85
N GLU A 39 9.84 7.28 35.81
CA GLU A 39 10.72 7.62 34.68
C GLU A 39 10.36 6.88 33.38
N ALA A 40 9.92 5.62 33.48
CA ALA A 40 9.47 4.81 32.34
C ALA A 40 8.14 5.31 31.74
N LEU A 41 7.28 5.93 32.56
CA LEU A 41 6.08 6.61 32.08
C LEU A 41 6.43 7.90 31.33
N ARG A 42 7.43 8.65 31.81
CA ARG A 42 7.92 9.86 31.13
C ARG A 42 8.56 9.54 29.77
N THR A 43 9.36 8.48 29.69
CA THR A 43 9.97 8.07 28.41
C THR A 43 8.93 7.56 27.41
N ARG A 44 7.88 6.84 27.87
CA ARG A 44 6.75 6.46 27.01
C ARG A 44 5.95 7.66 26.54
N ALA A 45 5.58 8.57 27.42
CA ALA A 45 4.82 9.78 27.06
C ALA A 45 5.61 10.68 26.09
N LEU A 46 6.93 10.81 26.28
CA LEU A 46 7.80 11.51 25.33
C LEU A 46 7.84 10.81 23.97
N ALA A 47 7.96 9.47 23.94
CA ALA A 47 7.95 8.71 22.70
C ALA A 47 6.60 8.76 21.96
N GLU A 48 5.48 8.76 22.70
CA GLU A 48 4.14 8.95 22.14
C GLU A 48 3.98 10.35 21.56
N ALA A 49 4.39 11.39 22.30
CA ALA A 49 4.35 12.76 21.81
C ALA A 49 5.27 13.00 20.59
N GLN A 50 6.41 12.31 20.51
CA GLN A 50 7.28 12.32 19.33
C GLN A 50 6.60 11.68 18.12
N ARG A 51 5.98 10.51 18.29
CA ARG A 51 5.24 9.84 17.21
C ARG A 51 4.09 10.70 16.68
N GLU A 52 3.31 11.31 17.57
CA GLU A 52 2.23 12.21 17.15
C GLU A 52 2.75 13.42 16.35
N ARG A 53 3.91 13.97 16.73
CA ARG A 53 4.55 15.06 15.98
C ARG A 53 5.03 14.58 14.61
N GLU A 54 5.70 13.44 14.57
CA GLU A 54 6.17 12.82 13.31
C GLU A 54 5.00 12.50 12.38
N GLU A 55 3.88 11.99 12.89
CA GLU A 55 2.67 11.72 12.12
C GLU A 55 2.06 13.00 11.55
N ARG A 56 1.95 14.07 12.36
CA ARG A 56 1.46 15.38 11.90
C ARG A 56 2.39 15.98 10.85
N GLU A 57 3.71 15.92 11.07
CA GLU A 57 4.70 16.39 10.09
C GLU A 57 4.64 15.58 8.80
N ALA A 58 4.43 14.26 8.88
CA ALA A 58 4.25 13.40 7.73
C ALA A 58 2.94 13.69 7.00
N GLU A 59 1.86 14.04 7.70
CA GLU A 59 0.60 14.46 7.10
C GLU A 59 0.73 15.81 6.39
N VAL A 60 1.36 16.81 7.03
CA VAL A 60 1.66 18.11 6.41
C VAL A 60 2.55 17.93 5.17
N ARG A 61 3.57 17.06 5.24
CA ARG A 61 4.43 16.75 4.08
C ARG A 61 3.63 16.12 2.94
N ARG A 62 2.77 15.15 3.23
CA ARG A 62 1.89 14.53 2.22
C ARG A 62 0.94 15.55 1.60
N GLN A 63 0.36 16.43 2.41
CA GLN A 63 -0.53 17.48 1.93
C GLN A 63 0.21 18.47 1.02
N ALA A 64 1.40 18.94 1.42
CA ALA A 64 2.23 19.81 0.60
C ALA A 64 2.66 19.14 -0.72
N GLU A 65 2.94 17.84 -0.71
CA GLU A 65 3.24 17.07 -1.92
C GLU A 65 2.05 17.04 -2.89
N LEU A 66 0.84 16.81 -2.39
CA LEU A 66 -0.38 16.83 -3.19
C LEU A 66 -0.69 18.23 -3.76
N GLU A 67 -0.46 19.27 -2.98
CA GLU A 67 -0.64 20.66 -3.41
C GLU A 67 0.35 21.04 -4.53
N ALA A 68 1.63 20.73 -4.36
CA ALA A 68 2.65 20.96 -5.40
C ALA A 68 2.33 20.21 -6.71
N ILE A 69 1.83 18.97 -6.60
CA ILE A 69 1.35 18.20 -7.75
C ILE A 69 0.17 18.89 -8.43
N ALA A 70 -0.80 19.40 -7.66
CA ALA A 70 -1.97 20.07 -8.20
C ALA A 70 -1.61 21.38 -8.91
N GLU A 71 -0.68 22.17 -8.35
CA GLU A 71 -0.14 23.38 -8.97
C GLU A 71 0.55 23.08 -10.31
N MET A 72 1.40 22.05 -10.35
CA MET A 72 2.06 21.63 -11.59
C MET A 72 1.05 21.14 -12.64
N ASP A 73 0.03 20.39 -12.22
CA ASP A 73 -1.05 19.97 -13.11
C ASP A 73 -1.81 21.17 -13.71
N ALA A 74 -2.04 22.23 -12.92
CA ALA A 74 -2.70 23.45 -13.36
C ALA A 74 -1.88 24.25 -14.38
N LEU A 75 -0.55 24.33 -14.19
CA LEU A 75 0.35 24.99 -15.13
C LEU A 75 0.34 24.33 -16.51
N VAL A 76 0.33 22.99 -16.57
CA VAL A 76 0.25 22.25 -17.85
C VAL A 76 -1.03 22.62 -18.62
N PHE A 77 -2.15 22.83 -17.92
CA PHE A 77 -3.42 23.22 -18.54
C PHE A 77 -3.44 24.64 -19.10
N GLN A 78 -2.54 25.53 -18.63
CA GLN A 78 -2.38 26.86 -19.21
C GLN A 78 -1.61 26.82 -20.54
N VAL A 79 -0.75 25.81 -20.73
CA VAL A 79 0.13 25.67 -21.89
C VAL A 79 -0.52 24.81 -22.99
N LEU A 80 -1.29 23.79 -22.62
CA LEU A 80 -1.99 22.89 -23.54
C LEU A 80 -3.50 23.04 -23.38
N ASP A 81 -4.18 23.34 -24.50
CA ASP A 81 -5.64 23.31 -24.60
C ASP A 81 -6.19 21.94 -24.13
N PRO A 82 -7.11 21.91 -23.13
CA PRO A 82 -7.73 20.69 -22.61
C PRO A 82 -8.19 19.71 -23.69
N GLU A 83 -8.76 20.23 -24.79
CA GLU A 83 -9.29 19.39 -25.87
C GLU A 83 -8.18 18.73 -26.69
N GLN A 84 -7.08 19.44 -26.91
CA GLN A 84 -5.92 18.92 -27.63
C GLN A 84 -5.27 17.80 -26.84
N LEU A 85 -5.12 18.00 -25.53
CA LEU A 85 -4.57 17.00 -24.63
C LEU A 85 -5.43 15.73 -24.56
N ALA A 86 -6.74 15.89 -24.42
CA ALA A 86 -7.68 14.76 -24.43
C ALA A 86 -7.62 13.98 -25.75
N ARG A 87 -7.46 14.68 -26.88
CA ARG A 87 -7.33 14.08 -28.21
C ARG A 87 -6.02 13.30 -28.37
N GLU A 88 -4.91 13.85 -27.89
CA GLU A 88 -3.60 13.19 -27.90
C GLU A 88 -3.62 11.91 -27.06
N LEU A 89 -4.11 11.98 -25.82
CA LEU A 89 -4.28 10.81 -24.96
C LEU A 89 -5.12 9.73 -25.61
N LYS A 90 -6.28 10.12 -26.17
CA LYS A 90 -7.17 9.19 -26.84
C LYS A 90 -6.48 8.53 -28.03
N ARG A 91 -5.61 9.23 -28.76
CA ARG A 91 -4.80 8.65 -29.85
C ARG A 91 -3.82 7.61 -29.32
N ILE A 92 -3.05 7.93 -28.29
CA ILE A 92 -2.06 7.00 -27.70
C ILE A 92 -2.75 5.73 -27.21
N ILE A 93 -3.82 5.87 -26.41
CA ILE A 93 -4.55 4.74 -25.84
C ILE A 93 -5.21 3.91 -26.94
N THR A 94 -5.81 4.54 -27.95
CA THR A 94 -6.41 3.82 -29.09
C THR A 94 -5.36 3.03 -29.85
N ARG A 95 -4.20 3.62 -30.15
CA ARG A 95 -3.11 2.96 -30.88
C ARG A 95 -2.62 1.72 -30.15
N VAL A 96 -2.45 1.81 -28.83
CA VAL A 96 -2.07 0.66 -28.01
C VAL A 96 -3.20 -0.36 -27.95
N ALA A 97 -4.45 0.06 -27.79
CA ALA A 97 -5.59 -0.86 -27.76
C ALA A 97 -5.68 -1.67 -29.07
N GLU A 98 -5.55 -1.02 -30.23
CA GLU A 98 -5.56 -1.64 -31.56
C GLU A 98 -4.45 -2.68 -31.72
N ALA A 99 -3.24 -2.37 -31.24
CA ALA A 99 -2.11 -3.29 -31.24
C ALA A 99 -2.40 -4.58 -30.46
N PHE A 100 -3.14 -4.48 -29.35
CA PHE A 100 -3.57 -5.64 -28.55
C PHE A 100 -4.91 -6.25 -29.01
N GLY A 101 -5.55 -5.70 -30.03
CA GLY A 101 -6.84 -6.16 -30.54
C GLY A 101 -8.05 -5.81 -29.67
N PHE A 102 -7.95 -4.74 -28.87
CA PHE A 102 -9.02 -4.22 -28.03
C PHE A 102 -9.46 -2.83 -28.48
N THR A 103 -10.60 -2.36 -27.98
CA THR A 103 -11.05 -0.99 -28.20
C THR A 103 -10.54 -0.04 -27.11
N TYR A 104 -10.55 1.26 -27.38
CA TYR A 104 -10.29 2.29 -26.38
C TYR A 104 -11.15 2.11 -25.10
N ALA A 105 -12.43 1.81 -25.28
CA ALA A 105 -13.37 1.62 -24.18
C ALA A 105 -13.02 0.41 -23.31
N ASP A 106 -12.37 -0.62 -23.87
CA ASP A 106 -11.98 -1.82 -23.12
C ASP A 106 -10.77 -1.55 -22.23
N VAL A 107 -9.83 -0.79 -22.76
CA VAL A 107 -8.63 -0.37 -22.04
C VAL A 107 -8.99 0.60 -20.93
N VAL A 108 -9.86 1.58 -21.19
CA VAL A 108 -10.28 2.57 -20.17
C VAL A 108 -11.33 2.01 -19.21
N GLY A 109 -12.27 1.19 -19.66
CA GLY A 109 -13.36 0.64 -18.85
C GLY A 109 -12.93 -0.42 -17.84
N ASP A 110 -13.86 -0.90 -17.01
CA ASP A 110 -13.54 -1.64 -15.78
C ASP A 110 -13.12 -3.11 -15.94
N ARG A 111 -13.13 -3.64 -17.17
CA ARG A 111 -12.84 -5.06 -17.41
C ARG A 111 -11.41 -5.43 -16.97
N ARG A 112 -11.27 -6.56 -16.26
CA ARG A 112 -9.99 -7.02 -15.63
C ARG A 112 -9.47 -8.35 -16.15
N THR A 113 -9.82 -8.76 -17.37
CA THR A 113 -9.22 -9.96 -17.97
C THR A 113 -7.71 -9.75 -18.16
N ALA A 114 -6.91 -10.81 -18.02
CA ALA A 114 -5.45 -10.70 -18.08
C ALA A 114 -4.95 -10.04 -19.38
N ALA A 115 -5.61 -10.32 -20.51
CA ALA A 115 -5.27 -9.71 -21.79
C ALA A 115 -5.55 -8.20 -21.82
N ILE A 116 -6.72 -7.76 -21.33
CA ILE A 116 -7.07 -6.33 -21.24
C ILE A 116 -6.14 -5.62 -20.25
N MET A 117 -5.81 -6.26 -19.11
CA MET A 117 -4.89 -5.67 -18.14
C MET A 117 -3.50 -5.43 -18.73
N ARG A 118 -2.98 -6.36 -19.55
CA ARG A 118 -1.70 -6.15 -20.25
C ARG A 118 -1.76 -4.99 -21.23
N ALA A 119 -2.82 -4.91 -22.05
CA ALA A 119 -3.03 -3.79 -22.96
C ALA A 119 -3.12 -2.46 -22.21
N ARG A 120 -3.82 -2.44 -21.06
CA ARG A 120 -3.92 -1.27 -20.19
C ARG A 120 -2.58 -0.88 -19.58
N TRP A 121 -1.80 -1.82 -19.08
CA TRP A 121 -0.47 -1.51 -18.54
C TRP A 121 0.44 -0.93 -19.62
N ALA A 122 0.41 -1.48 -20.84
CA ALA A 122 1.13 -0.94 -21.97
C ALA A 122 0.68 0.49 -22.32
N ALA A 123 -0.63 0.76 -22.32
CA ALA A 123 -1.15 2.10 -22.58
C ALA A 123 -0.74 3.09 -21.49
N ILE A 124 -0.79 2.70 -20.22
CA ILE A 124 -0.35 3.54 -19.09
C ILE A 124 1.13 3.88 -19.22
N ALA A 125 1.98 2.89 -19.57
CA ALA A 125 3.41 3.13 -19.77
C ALA A 125 3.69 4.05 -20.96
N ALA A 126 3.01 3.87 -22.10
CA ALA A 126 3.16 4.73 -23.27
C ALA A 126 2.75 6.19 -22.98
N VAL A 127 1.64 6.39 -22.26
CA VAL A 127 1.23 7.74 -21.83
C VAL A 127 2.24 8.34 -20.84
N ARG A 128 2.81 7.53 -19.94
CA ARG A 128 3.85 7.99 -19.00
C ARG A 128 5.13 8.42 -19.71
N GLU A 129 5.49 7.75 -20.79
CA GLU A 129 6.66 8.10 -21.61
C GLU A 129 6.44 9.40 -22.40
N ALA A 130 5.24 9.58 -22.97
CA ALA A 130 4.86 10.79 -23.69
C ALA A 130 4.70 12.01 -22.75
N HIS A 131 4.27 11.78 -21.51
CA HIS A 131 4.05 12.84 -20.51
C HIS A 131 4.71 12.48 -19.16
N PRO A 132 6.04 12.61 -19.03
CA PRO A 132 6.77 12.28 -17.81
C PRO A 132 6.36 13.14 -16.60
N ASP A 133 6.00 14.39 -16.87
CA ASP A 133 5.67 15.41 -15.87
C ASP A 133 4.30 15.21 -15.23
N TRP A 134 3.50 14.27 -15.76
CA TRP A 134 2.17 14.04 -15.22
C TRP A 134 2.20 13.35 -13.88
N SER A 135 1.33 13.81 -12.99
CA SER A 135 1.12 13.14 -11.72
C SER A 135 0.44 11.77 -11.90
N LEU A 136 0.72 10.82 -11.01
CA LEU A 136 0.04 9.52 -11.01
C LEU A 136 -1.49 9.66 -10.83
N PRO A 137 -2.01 10.58 -9.97
CA PRO A 137 -3.45 10.86 -9.91
C PRO A 137 -4.02 11.36 -11.24
N ARG A 138 -3.33 12.24 -11.96
CA ARG A 138 -3.77 12.70 -13.28
C ARG A 138 -3.85 11.58 -14.30
N LEU A 139 -2.83 10.72 -14.33
CA LEU A 139 -2.85 9.54 -15.17
C LEU A 139 -4.05 8.65 -14.82
N GLY A 140 -4.33 8.45 -13.54
CA GLY A 140 -5.51 7.75 -13.05
C GLY A 140 -6.83 8.31 -13.60
N ARG A 141 -7.00 9.64 -13.59
CA ARG A 141 -8.16 10.33 -14.18
C ARG A 141 -8.30 10.05 -15.68
N ALA A 142 -7.20 10.08 -16.44
CA ALA A 142 -7.19 9.77 -17.88
C ALA A 142 -7.60 8.32 -18.19
N PHE A 143 -7.35 7.39 -17.27
CA PHE A 143 -7.73 5.98 -17.38
C PHE A 143 -9.02 5.65 -16.62
N GLY A 144 -10.02 6.53 -16.65
CA GLY A 144 -11.35 6.27 -16.09
C GLY A 144 -11.43 6.42 -14.56
N GLY A 145 -10.63 7.30 -13.97
CA GLY A 145 -10.68 7.59 -12.54
C GLY A 145 -10.04 6.51 -11.66
N ARG A 146 -9.01 5.83 -12.15
CA ARG A 146 -8.31 4.77 -11.40
C ARG A 146 -7.38 5.32 -10.33
N ASP A 147 -7.19 4.56 -9.25
CA ASP A 147 -6.24 4.89 -8.19
C ASP A 147 -4.80 5.05 -8.69
N HIS A 148 -4.10 6.02 -8.12
CA HIS A 148 -2.71 6.33 -8.41
C HIS A 148 -1.78 5.13 -8.18
N THR A 149 -2.09 4.27 -7.19
CA THR A 149 -1.34 3.02 -6.94
C THR A 149 -1.48 2.02 -8.10
N THR A 150 -2.60 2.03 -8.82
CA THR A 150 -2.80 1.22 -10.03
C THR A 150 -1.87 1.69 -11.14
N MET A 151 -1.73 3.01 -11.30
CA MET A 151 -0.81 3.59 -12.29
C MET A 151 0.63 3.23 -11.97
N LEU A 152 1.04 3.40 -10.71
CA LEU A 152 2.37 3.04 -10.23
C LEU A 152 2.68 1.56 -10.46
N HIS A 153 1.73 0.68 -10.14
CA HIS A 153 1.88 -0.75 -10.35
C HIS A 153 2.05 -1.09 -11.84
N ALA A 154 1.21 -0.49 -12.70
CA ALA A 154 1.28 -0.70 -14.15
C ALA A 154 2.64 -0.29 -14.73
N ILE A 155 3.13 0.90 -14.38
CA ILE A 155 4.43 1.42 -14.83
C ILE A 155 5.55 0.48 -14.41
N ARG A 156 5.65 0.14 -13.12
CA ARG A 156 6.67 -0.79 -12.59
C ARG A 156 6.58 -2.18 -13.23
N LYS A 157 5.37 -2.64 -13.54
CA LYS A 157 5.18 -3.94 -14.18
C LYS A 157 5.73 -3.93 -15.61
N MET A 158 5.52 -2.83 -16.33
CA MET A 158 5.99 -2.65 -17.70
C MET A 158 7.50 -2.43 -17.78
N GLU A 159 8.10 -1.71 -16.82
CA GLU A 159 9.56 -1.59 -16.70
C GLU A 159 10.25 -2.94 -16.52
N ARG A 160 9.60 -3.90 -15.83
CA ARG A 160 10.15 -5.24 -15.60
C ARG A 160 9.98 -6.21 -16.76
N VAL A 161 8.84 -6.14 -17.44
CA VAL A 161 8.47 -7.12 -18.49
C VAL A 161 8.85 -6.62 -19.88
N GLY A 162 9.15 -5.32 -20.04
CA GLY A 162 9.23 -4.65 -21.32
C GLY A 162 7.83 -4.40 -21.91
N VAL A 163 7.74 -3.50 -22.90
CA VAL A 163 6.49 -3.34 -23.67
C VAL A 163 6.21 -4.65 -24.40
N PRO A 164 5.11 -5.37 -24.06
CA PRO A 164 4.77 -6.58 -24.78
C PRO A 164 4.59 -6.19 -26.24
N GLN A 165 5.39 -6.79 -27.11
CA GLN A 165 5.15 -6.67 -28.54
C GLN A 165 3.73 -7.17 -28.78
N PRO A 166 2.88 -6.40 -29.48
CA PRO A 166 1.60 -6.93 -29.91
C PRO A 166 1.87 -8.23 -30.66
N PRO A 167 1.03 -9.27 -30.52
CA PRO A 167 1.12 -10.41 -31.42
C PRO A 167 1.06 -9.81 -32.82
N MET A 168 2.11 -10.00 -33.63
CA MET A 168 2.17 -9.47 -34.98
C MET A 168 0.90 -9.92 -35.66
N ARG A 169 -0.07 -9.02 -35.80
CA ARG A 169 -1.21 -9.25 -36.66
C ARG A 169 -0.55 -9.27 -38.03
N GLU A 170 -0.37 -10.46 -38.60
CA GLU A 170 -0.16 -10.60 -40.03
C GLU A 170 -1.14 -9.63 -40.67
N ALA A 171 -0.58 -8.66 -41.39
CA ALA A 171 -1.36 -7.65 -42.07
C ALA A 171 -2.43 -8.41 -42.85
N ALA A 172 -3.68 -8.31 -42.41
CA ALA A 172 -4.80 -8.80 -43.18
C ALA A 172 -4.81 -7.94 -44.45
N GLU A 173 -4.31 -8.55 -45.52
CA GLU A 173 -4.34 -8.21 -46.95
C GLU A 173 -4.66 -6.75 -47.33
#